data_AF-A0A3S5B268-F1
#
_entry.id   AF-A0A3S5B268-F1
#
_cell.length_a   1.000
_cell.length_b   1.000
_cell.length_c   1.000
_cell.angle_alpha   90.00
_cell.angle_beta   90.00
_cell.angle_gamma   90.00
#
_symmetry.space_group_name_H-M   'P 1'
#
loop_
_entity.id
_entity.type
_entity.pdbx_description
1 polymer ?
#
loop_
_entity_poly.entity_id
_entity_poly.type
_entity_poly.pdbx_seq_one_letter_code
_entity_poly.pdbx_strand_id
1 'polypeptide(L)'
;MQDYNYLASNCFEITIELGCTKYPDAKELPSFWWQNMAALYNFIIQVHRGVKGMVYADAKEGLIPLPNATIVVYNLTLPNNVEPILHNVLTSE
;
A
#
# COMPACT_ATOMS: atom_id res chain seq x y z
N MET A 1 -15.00 2.42 -0.55
CA MET A 1 -14.13 1.40 0.07
C MET A 1 -12.77 1.99 0.39
N GLN A 2 -12.18 2.77 -0.52
CA GLN A 2 -10.86 3.39 -0.40
C GLN A 2 -10.46 3.88 1.01
N ASP A 3 -11.23 4.80 1.60
CA ASP A 3 -10.89 5.40 2.89
C ASP A 3 -10.85 4.39 4.04
N TYR A 4 -11.70 3.36 3.99
CA TYR A 4 -11.72 2.33 5.03
C TYR A 4 -10.41 1.54 5.03
N ASN A 5 -9.91 1.12 3.86
CA ASN A 5 -8.65 0.39 3.79
C ASN A 5 -7.48 1.23 4.33
N TYR A 6 -7.45 2.53 4.03
CA TYR A 6 -6.41 3.43 4.53
C TYR A 6 -6.52 3.74 6.03
N LEU A 7 -7.73 3.82 6.59
CA LEU A 7 -7.94 4.22 8.00
C LEU A 7 -8.00 3.04 8.97
N ALA A 8 -8.41 1.86 8.50
CA ALA A 8 -8.70 0.70 9.34
C ALA A 8 -7.81 -0.53 9.03
N SER A 9 -6.80 -0.40 8.17
CA SER A 9 -5.87 -1.49 7.84
C SER A 9 -4.49 -0.95 7.43
N ASN A 10 -3.55 -1.86 7.14
CA ASN A 10 -2.24 -1.54 6.55
C ASN A 10 -2.29 -1.36 5.01
N CYS A 11 -3.44 -1.62 4.37
CA CYS A 11 -3.57 -1.66 2.92
C CYS A 11 -3.83 -0.27 2.33
N PHE A 12 -3.10 0.08 1.27
CA PHE A 12 -3.32 1.33 0.55
C PHE A 12 -4.13 1.03 -0.71
N GLU A 13 -5.33 1.59 -0.76
CA GLU A 13 -6.25 1.43 -1.88
C GLU A 13 -6.39 2.74 -2.67
N ILE A 14 -6.62 2.62 -3.98
CA ILE A 14 -7.06 3.72 -4.84
C ILE A 14 -8.32 3.31 -5.59
N THR A 15 -9.13 4.28 -5.97
CA THR A 15 -10.27 4.08 -6.88
C THR A 15 -9.84 4.41 -8.31
N ILE A 16 -10.10 3.50 -9.25
CA ILE A 16 -9.77 3.66 -10.67
C ILE A 16 -11.06 3.73 -11.48
N GLU A 17 -11.23 4.83 -12.21
CA GLU A 17 -12.32 5.00 -13.18
C GLU A 17 -11.80 4.61 -14.57
N LEU A 18 -12.16 3.42 -15.05
CA LEU A 18 -11.62 2.83 -16.28
C LEU A 18 -12.22 3.41 -17.57
N GLY A 19 -13.35 4.12 -17.49
CA GLY A 19 -14.00 4.72 -18.65
C GLY A 19 -15.37 5.33 -18.33
N CYS A 20 -15.92 6.06 -19.30
CA CYS A 20 -17.19 6.79 -19.13
C CYS A 20 -18.42 5.87 -19.16
N THR A 21 -18.42 4.85 -20.04
CA THR A 21 -19.55 3.93 -20.19
C THR A 21 -19.48 2.86 -19.12
N LYS A 22 -20.40 2.90 -18.15
CA LYS A 22 -20.42 1.97 -17.01
C LYS A 22 -20.59 0.49 -17.42
N TYR A 23 -21.31 0.23 -18.50
CA TYR A 23 -21.61 -1.12 -18.98
C TYR A 23 -21.45 -1.18 -20.51
N PRO A 24 -20.20 -1.30 -21.03
CA PRO A 24 -19.93 -1.31 -22.46
C PRO A 24 -20.39 -2.62 -23.14
N ASP A 25 -20.45 -2.61 -24.46
CA ASP A 25 -20.75 -3.81 -25.24
C ASP A 25 -19.60 -4.83 -25.11
N ALA A 26 -19.91 -6.13 -25.05
CA ALA A 26 -18.92 -7.19 -24.92
C ALA A 26 -17.83 -7.14 -26.01
N LYS A 27 -18.15 -6.63 -27.20
CA LYS A 27 -17.18 -6.46 -28.29
C LYS A 27 -16.06 -5.45 -27.98
N GLU A 28 -16.27 -4.54 -27.03
CA GLU A 28 -15.31 -3.49 -26.65
C GLU A 28 -14.32 -3.98 -25.57
N LEU A 29 -14.65 -5.05 -24.85
CA LEU A 29 -13.84 -5.58 -23.74
C LEU A 29 -12.39 -5.90 -24.13
N PRO A 30 -12.09 -6.50 -25.30
CA PRO A 30 -10.71 -6.72 -25.70
C PRO A 30 -9.92 -5.42 -25.83
N SER A 31 -10.55 -4.34 -26.30
CA SER A 31 -9.92 -3.02 -26.41
C SER A 31 -9.62 -2.44 -25.03
N PHE A 32 -10.56 -2.51 -24.09
CA PHE A 32 -10.34 -2.09 -22.70
C PHE A 32 -9.20 -2.86 -22.03
N TRP A 33 -9.09 -4.16 -22.27
CA TRP A 33 -7.97 -4.96 -21.77
C TRP A 33 -6.63 -4.41 -22.28
N TRP A 34 -6.48 -4.26 -23.60
CA TRP A 34 -5.23 -3.80 -24.19
C TRP A 34 -4.83 -2.38 -23.75
N GLN A 35 -5.81 -1.50 -23.56
CA GLN A 35 -5.59 -0.13 -23.08
C GLN A 35 -5.10 -0.09 -21.62
N ASN A 36 -5.54 -1.02 -20.77
CA ASN A 36 -5.27 -0.97 -19.32
C ASN A 36 -4.21 -1.98 -18.85
N MET A 37 -3.88 -3.00 -19.65
CA MET A 37 -2.98 -4.09 -19.26
C MET A 37 -1.65 -3.58 -18.70
N ALA A 38 -0.98 -2.67 -19.40
CA ALA A 38 0.30 -2.13 -18.97
C ALA A 38 0.18 -1.32 -17.67
N ALA A 39 -0.89 -0.53 -17.52
CA ALA A 39 -1.13 0.26 -16.32
C ALA A 39 -1.39 -0.63 -15.10
N LEU A 40 -2.24 -1.65 -15.23
CA LEU A 40 -2.53 -2.62 -14.17
C LEU A 40 -1.28 -3.40 -13.75
N TYR A 41 -0.48 -3.85 -14.72
CA TYR A 41 0.78 -4.54 -14.45
C TYR A 41 1.76 -3.65 -13.66
N ASN A 42 1.95 -2.41 -14.12
CA ASN A 42 2.84 -1.45 -13.45
C ASN A 42 2.33 -1.05 -12.06
N PHE A 43 1.00 -1.01 -11.87
CA PHE A 43 0.38 -0.72 -10.58
C PHE A 43 0.67 -1.84 -9.56
N ILE A 44 0.50 -3.11 -9.94
CA ILE A 44 0.81 -4.26 -9.05
C ILE A 44 2.27 -4.21 -8.59
N ILE A 45 3.20 -3.87 -9.48
CA ILE A 45 4.63 -3.79 -9.15
C ILE A 45 4.93 -2.70 -8.10
N GLN A 46 4.09 -1.67 -7.95
CA GLN A 46 4.31 -0.61 -6.95
C GLN A 46 4.34 -1.15 -5.53
N VAL A 47 3.71 -2.30 -5.25
CA VAL A 47 3.71 -2.96 -3.92
C VAL A 47 5.11 -3.33 -3.43
N HIS A 48 6.11 -3.38 -4.31
CA HIS A 48 7.49 -3.70 -3.96
C HIS A 48 8.38 -2.48 -3.73
N ARG A 49 7.84 -1.25 -3.85
CA ARG A 49 8.57 -0.02 -3.52
C ARG A 49 8.49 0.27 -2.02
N GLY A 50 9.40 1.12 -1.54
CA GLY A 50 9.47 1.49 -0.13
C GLY A 50 10.39 0.58 0.68
N VAL A 51 10.02 0.30 1.93
CA VAL A 51 10.81 -0.50 2.88
C VAL A 51 9.95 -1.64 3.41
N LYS A 52 10.55 -2.82 3.57
CA LYS A 52 9.93 -4.00 4.19
C LYS A 52 10.96 -4.74 5.05
N GLY A 53 10.52 -5.40 6.11
CA GLY A 53 11.39 -6.10 7.04
C GLY A 53 10.59 -6.76 8.16
N MET A 54 11.30 -7.24 9.19
CA MET A 54 10.72 -7.86 10.38
C MET A 54 11.23 -7.13 11.63
N VAL A 55 10.39 -7.03 12.65
CA VAL A 55 10.75 -6.45 13.96
C VAL A 55 10.98 -7.60 14.93
N TYR A 56 12.07 -7.54 15.68
CA TYR A 56 12.45 -8.57 16.65
C TYR A 56 12.68 -7.95 18.03
N ALA A 57 12.32 -8.68 19.07
CA ALA A 57 12.81 -8.46 20.43
C ALA A 57 14.13 -9.21 20.63
N ASP A 58 15.06 -8.58 21.32
CA ASP A 58 16.24 -9.24 21.86
C ASP A 58 15.85 -9.96 23.16
N ALA A 59 15.81 -11.29 23.11
CA ALA A 59 15.54 -12.15 24.26
C ALA A 59 16.77 -13.01 24.57
N LYS A 60 16.83 -13.53 25.80
CA LYS A 60 17.96 -14.37 26.26
C LYS A 60 18.21 -15.60 25.37
N GLU A 61 17.16 -16.09 24.69
CA GLU A 61 17.19 -17.27 23.81
C GLU A 61 17.40 -16.91 22.33
N GLY A 62 17.52 -15.62 21.99
CA GLY A 62 17.71 -15.13 20.63
C GLY A 62 16.68 -14.07 20.22
N LEU A 63 16.60 -13.83 18.91
CA LEU A 63 15.67 -12.86 18.32
C LEU A 63 14.29 -13.48 18.15
N ILE A 64 13.27 -12.85 18.76
CA ILE A 64 11.87 -13.30 18.69
C ILE A 64 11.08 -12.29 17.84
N PRO A 65 10.37 -12.69 16.78
CA PRO A 65 9.52 -11.78 16.02
C PRO A 65 8.46 -11.12 16.91
N LEU A 66 8.30 -9.80 16.78
CA LEU A 66 7.31 -9.04 17.53
C LEU A 66 6.05 -8.78 16.68
N PRO A 67 4.91 -9.41 17.01
CA PRO A 67 3.63 -9.10 16.38
C PRO A 67 3.07 -7.76 16.90
N ASN A 68 2.21 -7.11 16.12
CA ASN A 68 1.54 -5.85 16.46
C ASN A 68 2.47 -4.69 16.86
N ALA A 69 3.74 -4.74 16.46
CA ALA A 69 4.66 -3.62 16.61
C ALA A 69 4.25 -2.48 15.67
N THR A 70 4.27 -1.24 16.17
CA THR A 70 3.90 -0.06 15.39
C THR A 70 5.11 0.54 14.69
N ILE A 71 5.03 0.68 13.37
CA ILE A 71 6.02 1.35 12.53
C ILE A 71 5.52 2.77 12.21
N VAL A 72 6.33 3.77 12.55
CA VAL A 72 6.05 5.19 12.32
C VAL A 72 7.10 5.78 11.40
N VAL A 73 6.67 6.54 10.38
CA VAL A 73 7.55 7.20 9.42
C VAL A 73 7.51 8.70 9.64
N TYR A 74 8.67 9.36 9.56
CA TYR A 74 8.80 10.81 9.67
C TYR A 74 9.21 11.42 8.34
N ASN A 75 8.57 12.54 7.99
CA ASN A 75 8.93 13.37 6.85
C ASN A 75 10.17 14.21 7.21
N LEU A 76 11.24 14.04 6.42
CA LEU A 76 12.50 14.77 6.57
C LEU A 76 12.76 15.74 5.41
N THR A 77 11.78 16.01 4.55
CA THR A 77 11.94 16.92 3.40
C THR A 77 12.31 18.34 3.81
N LEU A 78 11.86 18.81 4.97
CA LEU A 78 12.23 20.10 5.55
C LEU A 78 13.10 19.87 6.81
N PRO A 79 14.40 20.21 6.80
CA PRO A 79 15.33 19.85 7.88
C PRO A 79 14.94 20.37 9.27
N ASN A 80 14.22 21.49 9.32
CA ASN A 80 13.80 22.15 10.55
C ASN A 80 12.33 21.86 10.90
N ASN A 81 11.63 21.03 10.12
CA ASN A 81 10.23 20.67 10.37
C ASN A 81 10.02 19.18 10.10
N VAL A 82 10.41 18.37 11.09
CA VAL A 82 10.22 16.93 11.08
C VAL A 82 8.80 16.62 11.56
N GLU A 83 7.97 16.10 10.66
CA GLU A 83 6.57 15.77 10.96
C GLU A 83 6.30 14.28 10.76
N PRO A 84 5.55 13.62 11.66
CA PRO A 84 5.17 12.23 11.46
C PRO A 84 4.15 12.11 10.32
N ILE A 85 4.28 11.05 9.52
CA ILE A 85 3.24 10.63 8.58
C ILE A 85 2.14 9.94 9.39
N LEU A 86 0.91 10.46 9.31
CA LEU A 86 -0.24 10.02 10.12
C LEU A 86 -0.87 8.71 9.62
N HIS A 87 -0.05 7.72 9.27
CA HIS A 87 -0.50 6.37 8.94
C HIS A 87 0.53 5.37 9.46
N ASN A 88 0.22 4.78 10.62
CA ASN A 88 1.07 3.78 11.24
C ASN A 88 0.82 2.41 10.61
N VAL A 89 1.89 1.64 10.42
CA VAL A 89 1.82 0.26 9.93
C VAL A 89 2.08 -0.70 11.08
N LEU A 90 1.25 -1.73 11.23
CA LEU A 90 1.43 -2.77 12.26
C LEU A 90 2.12 -4.01 11.67
N THR A 91 3.04 -4.62 12.41
CA THR A 91 3.55 -5.96 12.05
C THR A 91 2.42 -6.99 12.16
N SER A 92 2.48 -8.04 11.34
CA SER A 92 1.48 -9.11 11.33
C SER A 92 1.36 -9.78 12.71
N GLU A 93 0.14 -10.22 13.03
CA GLU A 93 -0.13 -11.11 14.15
C GLU A 93 0.65 -12.43 14.07
#